data_AF-X1J672-F1
#
_entry.id   AF-X1J672-F1
#
_cell.length_a   1.000
_cell.length_b   1.000
_cell.length_c   1.000
_cell.angle_alpha   90.00
_cell.angle_beta   90.00
_cell.angle_gamma   90.00
#
_symmetry.space_group_name_H-M   'P 1'
#
loop_
_entity.id
_entity.type
_entity.pdbx_description
1 polymer ?
#
loop_
_entity_poly.entity_id
_entity_poly.type
_entity_poly.pdbx_seq_one_letter_code
_entity_poly.pdbx_strand_id
1 'polypeptide(L)'
;LIDATKKEDHLQIIKNAHVELSKSYDYIIIEGAPSIKKYIRVGLDDITVAQALGIDELVFIQTESSDKCIDNLFFAKKYFEFRNIKIKGVIFNKIDYDYKARIEELEENHIKRYNIPIIGLIEKSLELLSPRVSELMEAIGGELINQSAIEGLNSIVETYLIVAMNVQAALKYL
;
A
#
# COMPACT_ATOMS: atom_id res chain seq x y z
N LEU A 1 8.43 -16.01 -12.55
CA LEU A 1 9.24 -15.58 -11.39
C LEU A 1 10.30 -14.60 -11.88
N ILE A 2 10.60 -13.55 -11.12
CA ILE A 2 11.72 -12.63 -11.46
C ILE A 2 13.04 -13.40 -11.32
N ASP A 3 13.86 -13.30 -12.37
CA ASP A 3 15.18 -13.89 -12.50
C ASP A 3 16.23 -13.04 -11.77
N ALA A 4 16.99 -13.65 -10.86
CA ALA A 4 18.00 -12.95 -10.07
C ALA A 4 19.19 -12.49 -10.93
N THR A 5 19.46 -13.13 -12.06
CA THR A 5 20.59 -12.76 -12.94
C THR A 5 20.32 -11.49 -13.74
N LYS A 6 19.08 -11.02 -13.77
CA LYS A 6 18.64 -9.82 -14.50
C LYS A 6 18.45 -8.61 -13.59
N LYS A 7 18.99 -8.65 -12.37
CA LYS A 7 18.89 -7.58 -11.39
C LYS A 7 19.32 -6.24 -12.01
N GLU A 8 20.51 -6.19 -12.60
CA GLU A 8 21.10 -4.98 -13.17
C GLU A 8 20.27 -4.44 -14.34
N ASP A 9 19.74 -5.31 -15.21
CA ASP A 9 18.84 -4.92 -16.30
C ASP A 9 17.56 -4.25 -15.76
N HIS A 10 16.92 -4.86 -14.76
CA HIS A 10 15.71 -4.32 -14.13
C HIS A 10 15.98 -3.00 -13.41
N LEU A 11 17.10 -2.88 -12.70
CA LEU A 11 17.54 -1.63 -12.07
C LEU A 11 17.80 -0.53 -13.10
N GLN A 12 18.38 -0.87 -14.25
CA GLN A 12 18.65 0.11 -15.29
C GLN A 12 17.36 0.65 -15.92
N ILE A 13 16.35 -0.21 -16.10
CA ILE A 13 15.02 0.21 -16.56
C ILE A 13 14.41 1.23 -15.57
N ILE A 14 14.46 0.94 -14.27
CA ILE A 14 13.93 1.83 -13.23
C ILE A 14 14.68 3.17 -13.22
N LYS A 15 16.02 3.14 -13.28
CA LYS A 15 16.86 4.35 -13.32
C LYS A 15 16.52 5.23 -14.53
N ASN A 16 16.40 4.62 -15.71
CA ASN A 16 16.08 5.34 -16.93
C ASN A 16 14.70 6.00 -16.83
N ALA A 17 13.69 5.28 -16.32
CA ALA A 17 12.35 5.83 -16.11
C ALA A 17 12.38 7.02 -15.12
N HIS A 18 13.12 6.90 -14.01
CA HIS A 18 13.27 7.99 -13.05
C HIS A 18 13.92 9.24 -13.67
N VAL A 19 15.00 9.05 -14.44
CA VAL A 19 15.69 10.15 -15.14
C VAL A 19 14.77 10.82 -16.15
N GLU A 20 14.02 10.08 -16.96
CA GLU A 20 13.10 10.68 -17.93
C GLU A 20 11.96 11.46 -17.24
N LEU A 21 11.37 10.91 -16.18
CA LEU A 21 10.33 11.61 -15.41
C LEU A 21 10.86 12.87 -14.73
N SER A 22 12.10 12.85 -14.21
CA SER A 22 12.70 14.01 -13.53
C SER A 22 12.90 15.23 -14.43
N LYS A 23 12.89 15.06 -15.76
CA LYS A 23 12.95 16.18 -16.72
C LYS A 23 11.62 16.92 -16.85
N SER A 24 10.51 16.26 -16.52
CA SER A 24 9.16 16.74 -16.82
C SER A 24 8.35 17.11 -15.57
N TYR A 25 8.77 16.65 -14.39
CA TYR A 25 8.02 16.80 -13.15
C TYR A 25 8.90 17.35 -12.03
N ASP A 26 8.36 18.31 -11.28
CA ASP A 26 9.03 18.89 -10.09
C ASP A 26 9.10 17.89 -8.92
N TYR A 27 8.14 16.98 -8.85
CA TYR A 27 8.02 15.96 -7.81
C TYR A 27 7.68 14.59 -8.39
N ILE A 28 8.35 13.56 -7.87
CA ILE A 28 8.07 12.16 -8.21
C ILE A 28 7.81 11.40 -6.91
N ILE A 29 6.67 10.73 -6.83
CA ILE A 29 6.36 9.80 -5.74
C ILE A 29 6.64 8.39 -6.25
N ILE A 30 7.49 7.66 -5.54
CA ILE A 30 7.84 6.28 -5.88
C ILE A 30 7.24 5.38 -4.81
N GLU A 31 6.28 4.55 -5.21
CA GLU A 31 5.72 3.51 -4.35
C GLU A 31 6.56 2.24 -4.44
N GLY A 32 6.90 1.66 -3.28
CA GLY A 32 7.62 0.40 -3.20
C GLY A 32 6.71 -0.81 -3.41
N ALA A 33 7.24 -2.00 -3.13
CA ALA A 33 6.45 -3.21 -3.10
C ALA A 33 5.42 -3.19 -1.94
N PRO A 34 4.39 -4.06 -1.95
CA PRO A 34 3.42 -4.15 -0.85
C PRO A 34 4.01 -4.50 0.53
N SER A 35 5.29 -4.85 0.59
CA SER A 35 6.03 -5.07 1.83
C SER A 35 7.52 -4.94 1.58
N ILE A 36 8.25 -4.37 2.54
CA ILE A 36 9.72 -4.29 2.57
C ILE A 36 10.43 -5.65 2.50
N LYS A 37 9.69 -6.75 2.67
CA LYS A 37 10.18 -8.14 2.58
C LYS A 37 10.16 -8.70 1.16
N LYS A 38 9.59 -7.98 0.19
CA LYS A 38 9.49 -8.41 -1.21
C LYS A 38 10.81 -8.19 -1.94
N TYR A 39 11.05 -9.01 -2.96
CA TYR A 39 12.19 -8.93 -3.88
C TYR A 39 13.61 -8.99 -3.29
N ILE A 40 13.76 -9.15 -1.96
CA ILE A 40 15.05 -9.37 -1.28
C ILE A 40 15.83 -10.52 -1.93
N ARG A 41 15.17 -11.65 -2.23
CA ARG A 41 15.83 -12.85 -2.81
C ARG A 41 16.52 -12.60 -4.17
N VAL A 42 16.09 -11.56 -4.90
CA VAL A 42 16.67 -11.19 -6.21
C VAL A 42 17.46 -9.88 -6.11
N GLY A 43 17.61 -9.31 -4.92
CA GLY A 43 18.30 -8.04 -4.71
C GLY A 43 17.62 -6.84 -5.39
N LEU A 44 16.30 -6.87 -5.52
CA LEU A 44 15.48 -5.76 -6.06
C LEU A 44 14.45 -5.27 -5.03
N ASP A 45 14.78 -5.39 -3.74
CA ASP A 45 13.95 -4.82 -2.68
C ASP A 45 13.96 -3.30 -2.70
N ASP A 46 12.95 -2.69 -2.07
CA ASP A 46 12.71 -1.24 -2.11
C ASP A 46 13.93 -0.41 -1.70
N ILE A 47 14.71 -0.88 -0.72
CA ILE A 47 15.93 -0.19 -0.27
C ILE A 47 17.00 -0.23 -1.36
N THR A 48 17.17 -1.37 -2.04
CA THR A 48 18.15 -1.48 -3.14
C THR A 48 17.78 -0.55 -4.29
N VAL A 49 16.49 -0.45 -4.62
CA VAL A 49 16.01 0.50 -5.64
C VAL A 49 16.22 1.94 -5.19
N ALA A 50 15.85 2.29 -3.95
CA ALA A 50 16.03 3.63 -3.40
C ALA A 50 17.49 4.08 -3.45
N GLN A 51 18.42 3.23 -2.97
CA GLN A 51 19.86 3.50 -3.01
C GLN A 51 20.38 3.70 -4.44
N ALA A 52 19.89 2.89 -5.38
CA ALA A 52 20.27 2.99 -6.78
C ALA A 52 19.78 4.29 -7.45
N LEU A 53 18.71 4.89 -6.91
CA LEU A 53 18.17 6.19 -7.32
C LEU A 53 18.75 7.36 -6.52
N GLY A 54 19.64 7.11 -5.55
CA GLY A 54 20.21 8.15 -4.69
C GLY A 54 19.26 8.67 -3.61
N ILE A 55 18.23 7.90 -3.26
CA ILE A 55 17.27 8.22 -2.19
C ILE A 55 17.81 7.65 -0.88
N ASP A 56 17.98 8.52 0.12
CA ASP A 56 18.60 8.21 1.42
C ASP A 56 17.60 8.10 2.57
N GLU A 57 16.35 8.51 2.36
CA GLU A 57 15.27 8.42 3.34
C GLU A 57 13.99 7.85 2.73
N LEU A 58 13.32 6.97 3.47
CA LEU A 58 12.05 6.36 3.05
C LEU A 58 10.93 6.66 4.04
N VAL A 59 9.71 6.78 3.52
CA VAL A 59 8.49 6.80 4.34
C VAL A 59 8.02 5.36 4.52
N PHE A 60 7.79 4.95 5.76
CA PHE A 60 7.25 3.63 6.06
C PHE A 60 5.72 3.72 6.21
N ILE A 61 5.00 2.85 5.49
CA ILE A 61 3.53 2.76 5.59
C ILE A 61 3.17 1.56 6.45
N GLN A 62 2.47 1.82 7.55
CA GLN A 62 1.93 0.80 8.44
C GLN A 62 0.41 0.76 8.31
N THR A 63 -0.18 -0.43 8.21
CA THR A 63 -1.62 -0.61 8.01
C THR A 63 -2.31 -1.45 9.08
N GLU A 64 -1.58 -1.96 10.05
CA GLU A 64 -2.12 -2.81 11.10
C GLU A 64 -2.71 -1.98 12.25
N SER A 65 -3.93 -2.31 12.68
CA SER A 65 -4.63 -1.70 13.82
C SER A 65 -4.51 -2.57 15.06
N SER A 66 -3.28 -2.90 15.45
CA SER A 66 -2.96 -3.64 16.68
C SER A 66 -1.55 -3.31 17.14
N ASP A 67 -1.19 -3.66 18.38
CA ASP A 67 0.12 -3.30 18.96
C ASP A 67 1.32 -3.87 18.17
N LYS A 68 1.10 -4.88 17.31
CA LYS A 68 2.07 -5.36 16.32
C LYS A 68 2.54 -4.28 15.36
N CYS A 69 1.75 -3.23 15.14
CA CYS A 69 2.10 -2.11 14.28
C CYS A 69 3.41 -1.42 14.75
N ILE A 70 3.61 -1.36 16.07
CA ILE A 70 4.80 -0.81 16.74
C ILE A 70 6.00 -1.74 16.57
N ASP A 71 5.81 -3.04 16.79
CA ASP A 71 6.86 -4.04 16.58
C ASP A 71 7.35 -4.03 15.13
N ASN A 72 6.41 -3.97 14.18
CA ASN A 72 6.69 -3.86 12.75
C ASN A 72 7.46 -2.57 12.41
N LEU A 73 7.11 -1.43 13.03
CA LEU A 73 7.84 -0.18 12.87
C LEU A 73 9.28 -0.30 13.37
N PHE A 74 9.50 -0.89 14.54
CA PHE A 74 10.86 -1.08 15.07
C PHE A 74 11.67 -2.10 14.29
N PHE A 75 11.04 -3.16 13.80
CA PHE A 75 11.67 -4.09 12.87
C PHE A 75 12.12 -3.37 11.60
N ALA A 76 11.24 -2.58 10.98
CA ALA A 76 11.56 -1.79 9.80
C ALA A 76 12.71 -0.81 10.08
N LYS A 77 12.66 -0.10 11.20
CA LYS A 77 13.74 0.80 11.65
C LYS A 77 15.08 0.07 11.73
N LYS A 78 15.13 -1.08 12.40
CA LYS A 78 16.38 -1.84 12.55
C LYS A 78 16.91 -2.35 11.22
N TYR A 79 16.02 -2.79 10.34
CA TYR A 79 16.40 -3.20 9.00
C TYR A 79 16.93 -2.02 8.16
N PHE A 80 16.31 -0.85 8.25
CA PHE A 80 16.71 0.35 7.52
C PHE A 80 18.07 0.86 8.02
N GLU A 81 18.27 0.91 9.34
CA GLU A 81 19.57 1.21 9.97
C GLU A 81 20.66 0.26 9.47
N PHE A 82 20.39 -1.05 9.49
CA PHE A 82 21.33 -2.07 9.01
C PHE A 82 21.70 -1.88 7.53
N ARG A 83 20.73 -1.43 6.72
CA ARG A 83 20.91 -1.16 5.29
C ARG A 83 21.43 0.25 5.00
N ASN A 84 21.75 1.06 6.00
CA ASN A 84 22.19 2.45 5.89
C ASN A 84 21.19 3.36 5.15
N ILE A 85 19.90 3.23 5.44
CA ILE A 85 18.85 4.13 4.95
C ILE A 85 18.07 4.69 6.14
N LYS A 86 17.63 5.95 6.06
CA LYS A 86 16.87 6.59 7.14
C LYS A 86 15.37 6.40 6.95
N ILE A 87 14.63 6.45 8.05
CA ILE A 87 13.18 6.61 8.01
C ILE A 87 12.88 8.10 8.07
N LYS A 88 12.32 8.64 6.98
CA LYS A 88 11.83 10.03 6.93
C LYS A 88 10.64 10.24 7.86
N GLY A 89 9.79 9.23 7.97
CA GLY A 89 8.65 9.20 8.87
C GLY A 89 7.79 7.95 8.64
N VAL A 90 6.82 7.76 9.52
CA VAL A 90 5.81 6.71 9.40
C VAL A 90 4.44 7.32 9.11
N ILE A 91 3.70 6.68 8.19
CA ILE A 91 2.26 6.91 8.01
C ILE A 91 1.54 5.66 8.49
N PHE A 92 0.65 5.83 9.45
CA PHE A 92 -0.32 4.82 9.83
C PHE A 92 -1.56 5.01 8.95
N ASN A 93 -1.82 4.07 8.05
CA ASN A 93 -2.86 4.14 7.03
C ASN A 93 -3.92 3.06 7.25
N LYS A 94 -5.18 3.34 6.94
CA LYS A 94 -6.30 2.39 7.13
C LYS A 94 -6.39 1.91 8.58
N ILE A 95 -6.24 2.83 9.53
CA ILE A 95 -6.34 2.53 10.95
C ILE A 95 -7.80 2.49 11.40
N ASP A 96 -8.17 1.51 12.22
CA ASP A 96 -9.48 1.45 12.85
C ASP A 96 -9.68 2.67 13.77
N TYR A 97 -10.89 3.23 13.77
CA TYR A 97 -11.22 4.47 14.46
C TYR A 97 -10.79 4.46 15.94
N ASP A 98 -11.08 3.36 16.63
CA ASP A 98 -10.76 3.14 18.04
C ASP A 98 -9.24 2.97 18.29
N TYR A 99 -8.50 2.50 17.29
CA TYR A 99 -7.06 2.30 17.40
C TYR A 99 -6.25 3.60 17.22
N LYS A 100 -6.86 4.69 16.73
CA LYS A 100 -6.21 6.00 16.59
C LYS A 100 -5.70 6.53 17.94
N ALA A 101 -6.55 6.55 18.96
CA ALA A 101 -6.19 6.99 20.30
C ALA A 101 -5.06 6.15 20.91
N ARG A 102 -5.04 4.85 20.58
CA ARG A 102 -3.97 3.94 21.00
C ARG A 102 -2.63 4.30 20.35
N ILE A 103 -2.61 4.67 19.06
CA ILE A 103 -1.38 5.12 18.40
C ILE A 103 -0.86 6.41 19.03
N GLU A 104 -1.73 7.36 19.36
CA GLU A 104 -1.33 8.62 20.03
C GLU A 104 -0.72 8.35 21.42
N GLU A 105 -1.32 7.46 22.21
CA GLU A 105 -0.77 7.01 23.51
C GLU A 105 0.60 6.30 23.34
N LEU A 106 0.71 5.42 22.35
CA LEU A 106 1.95 4.69 22.05
C LEU A 106 3.04 5.62 21.50
N GLU A 107 2.67 6.70 20.82
CA GLU A 107 3.62 7.69 20.31
C GLU A 107 4.44 8.30 21.44
N GLU A 108 3.75 8.76 22.48
CA GLU A 108 4.38 9.38 23.66
C GLU A 108 5.29 8.41 24.41
N ASN A 109 4.82 7.18 24.61
CA ASN A 109 5.49 6.21 25.45
C ASN A 109 6.61 5.44 24.73
N HIS A 110 6.44 5.17 23.43
CA HIS A 110 7.28 4.21 22.70
C HIS A 110 7.97 4.79 21.47
N ILE A 111 7.35 5.70 20.71
CA ILE A 111 7.88 6.12 19.40
C ILE A 111 8.81 7.34 19.53
N LYS A 112 8.43 8.37 20.28
CA LYS A 112 9.20 9.63 20.41
C LYS A 112 10.64 9.39 20.86
N ARG A 113 10.87 8.42 21.75
CA ARG A 113 12.21 8.05 22.23
C ARG A 113 13.17 7.53 21.16
N TYR A 114 12.67 7.16 19.97
CA TYR A 114 13.49 6.68 18.84
C TYR A 114 13.57 7.65 17.66
N ASN A 115 13.07 8.88 17.84
CA ASN A 115 13.18 9.95 16.85
C ASN A 115 12.62 9.59 15.46
N ILE A 116 11.50 8.84 15.43
CA ILE A 116 10.75 8.57 14.19
C ILE A 116 9.53 9.48 14.19
N PRO A 117 9.39 10.42 13.23
CA PRO A 117 8.22 11.27 13.17
C PRO A 117 7.03 10.48 12.60
N ILE A 118 5.88 10.59 13.26
CA ILE A 118 4.59 10.22 12.65
C ILE A 118 4.19 11.38 11.74
N ILE A 119 4.14 11.15 10.44
CA ILE A 119 3.84 12.17 9.43
C ILE A 119 2.43 12.01 8.83
N GLY A 120 1.69 10.98 9.26
CA GLY A 120 0.30 10.78 8.88
C GLY A 120 -0.38 9.71 9.71
N LEU A 121 -1.65 9.95 10.04
CA LEU A 121 -2.54 9.02 10.72
C LEU A 121 -3.88 9.06 9.99
N ILE A 122 -4.14 8.04 9.15
CA ILE A 122 -5.26 7.97 8.23
C ILE A 122 -6.16 6.81 8.64
N GLU A 123 -7.40 7.14 8.98
CA GLU A 123 -8.42 6.18 9.38
C GLU A 123 -8.96 5.41 8.17
N LYS A 124 -9.56 4.23 8.42
CA LYS A 124 -10.32 3.55 7.37
C LYS A 124 -11.49 4.42 6.92
N SER A 125 -11.65 4.56 5.61
CA SER A 125 -12.83 5.15 4.99
C SER A 125 -13.54 4.07 4.18
N LEU A 126 -14.82 3.84 4.47
CA LEU A 126 -15.66 2.91 3.71
C LEU A 126 -15.73 3.33 2.24
N GLU A 127 -15.80 4.63 1.98
CA GLU A 127 -15.86 5.20 0.63
C GLU A 127 -14.59 4.88 -0.19
N LEU A 128 -13.43 4.80 0.46
CA LEU A 128 -12.16 4.45 -0.20
C LEU A 128 -11.89 2.94 -0.27
N LEU A 129 -12.58 2.14 0.55
CA LEU A 129 -12.43 0.68 0.59
C LEU A 129 -13.39 -0.03 -0.34
N SER A 130 -14.51 0.62 -0.67
CA SER A 130 -15.61 0.01 -1.39
C SER A 130 -15.52 0.38 -2.87
N PRO A 131 -15.36 -0.60 -3.79
CA PRO A 131 -15.27 -0.32 -5.20
C PRO A 131 -16.63 0.12 -5.75
N ARG A 132 -16.62 0.78 -6.90
CA ARG A 132 -17.82 0.99 -7.71
C ARG A 132 -18.24 -0.30 -8.38
N VAL A 133 -19.53 -0.43 -8.71
CA VAL A 133 -20.03 -1.56 -9.51
C VAL A 133 -19.26 -1.67 -10.84
N SER A 134 -18.95 -0.54 -11.48
CA SER A 134 -18.16 -0.50 -12.71
C SER A 134 -16.76 -1.08 -12.56
N GLU A 135 -16.08 -0.79 -11.45
CA GLU A 135 -14.74 -1.29 -11.15
C GLU A 135 -14.76 -2.81 -10.89
N LEU A 136 -15.81 -3.30 -10.21
CA LEU A 136 -16.03 -4.74 -10.04
C LEU A 136 -16.27 -5.43 -11.38
N MET A 137 -17.11 -4.85 -12.24
CA MET A 137 -17.43 -5.39 -13.56
C MET A 137 -16.16 -5.48 -14.43
N GLU A 138 -15.33 -4.44 -14.43
CA GLU A 138 -14.05 -4.42 -15.14
C GLU A 138 -13.09 -5.50 -14.60
N ALA A 139 -12.94 -5.59 -13.28
CA ALA A 139 -12.04 -6.54 -12.64
C ALA A 139 -12.38 -8.01 -12.92
N ILE A 140 -13.68 -8.34 -13.06
CA ILE A 140 -14.13 -9.71 -13.36
C ILE A 140 -14.33 -9.98 -14.86
N GLY A 141 -14.18 -8.96 -15.72
CA GLY A 141 -14.53 -9.04 -17.13
C GLY A 141 -16.03 -9.34 -17.37
N GLY A 142 -16.88 -8.80 -16.49
CA GLY A 142 -18.31 -9.07 -16.49
C GLY A 142 -19.10 -8.21 -17.47
N GLU A 143 -20.36 -8.59 -17.72
CA GLU A 143 -21.31 -7.83 -18.53
C GLU A 143 -22.54 -7.47 -17.68
N LEU A 144 -23.05 -6.25 -17.85
CA LEU A 144 -24.27 -5.81 -17.19
C LEU A 144 -25.51 -6.43 -17.87
N ILE A 145 -26.15 -7.39 -17.20
CA ILE A 145 -27.35 -8.05 -17.70
C ILE A 145 -28.61 -7.18 -17.59
N ASN A 146 -28.71 -6.36 -16.53
CA ASN A 146 -29.87 -5.51 -16.29
C ASN A 146 -29.60 -4.06 -16.73
N GLN A 147 -29.97 -3.71 -17.97
CA GLN A 147 -29.73 -2.36 -18.51
C GLN A 147 -30.49 -1.25 -17.76
N SER A 148 -31.58 -1.54 -17.06
CA SER A 148 -32.25 -0.51 -16.25
C SER A 148 -31.43 -0.08 -15.03
N ALA A 149 -30.38 -0.83 -14.67
CA ALA A 149 -29.48 -0.54 -13.56
C ALA A 149 -28.19 0.22 -13.96
N ILE A 150 -28.10 0.71 -15.21
CA ILE A 150 -26.91 1.43 -15.71
C ILE A 150 -26.51 2.62 -14.82
N GLU A 151 -27.49 3.36 -14.30
CA GLU A 151 -27.22 4.51 -13.43
C GLU A 151 -26.49 4.11 -12.13
N GLY A 152 -26.69 2.86 -11.67
CA GLY A 152 -26.04 2.31 -10.49
C GLY A 152 -24.57 1.89 -10.71
N LEU A 153 -24.04 1.96 -11.93
CA LEU A 153 -22.65 1.54 -12.21
C LEU A 153 -21.62 2.37 -11.43
N ASN A 154 -21.93 3.64 -11.15
CA ASN A 154 -21.06 4.53 -10.37
C ASN A 154 -21.30 4.45 -8.86
N SER A 155 -22.26 3.65 -8.40
CA SER A 155 -22.53 3.45 -6.98
C SER A 155 -21.44 2.61 -6.34
N ILE A 156 -21.10 2.98 -5.10
CA ILE A 156 -20.18 2.25 -4.24
C ILE A 156 -20.87 0.96 -3.75
N VAL A 157 -20.12 -0.15 -3.73
CA VAL A 157 -20.59 -1.46 -3.29
C VAL A 157 -19.81 -1.94 -2.08
N GLU A 158 -20.48 -2.05 -0.94
CA GLU A 158 -19.88 -2.59 0.29
C GLU A 158 -19.96 -4.12 0.35
N THR A 159 -21.02 -4.71 -0.22
CA THR A 159 -21.28 -6.15 -0.19
C THR A 159 -21.62 -6.63 -1.58
N TYR A 160 -20.91 -7.66 -2.04
CA TYR A 160 -21.19 -8.36 -3.28
C TYR A 160 -21.05 -9.88 -3.07
N LEU A 161 -21.76 -10.64 -3.89
CA LEU A 161 -21.81 -12.09 -3.82
C LEU A 161 -21.42 -12.67 -5.18
N ILE A 162 -20.39 -13.53 -5.20
CA ILE A 162 -19.98 -14.28 -6.39
C ILE A 162 -20.48 -15.72 -6.23
N VAL A 163 -21.39 -16.14 -7.11
CA VAL A 163 -22.01 -17.48 -7.07
C VAL A 163 -22.14 -18.09 -8.46
N ALA A 164 -22.08 -19.42 -8.53
CA ALA A 164 -22.31 -20.20 -9.73
C ALA A 164 -23.75 -20.76 -9.78
N MET A 165 -24.74 -19.90 -9.54
CA MET A 165 -26.16 -20.28 -9.54
C MET A 165 -27.01 -19.17 -10.16
N ASN A 166 -28.29 -19.46 -10.42
CA ASN A 166 -29.22 -18.44 -10.93
C ASN A 166 -29.49 -17.33 -9.89
N VAL A 167 -29.93 -16.17 -10.38
CA VAL A 167 -30.17 -14.98 -9.54
C VAL A 167 -31.21 -15.26 -8.43
N GLN A 168 -32.25 -16.06 -8.72
CA GLN A 168 -33.30 -16.38 -7.75
C GLN A 168 -32.77 -17.17 -6.54
N ALA A 169 -31.83 -18.08 -6.76
CA ALA A 169 -31.17 -18.83 -5.69
C ALA A 169 -30.17 -17.95 -4.93
N ALA A 170 -29.46 -17.06 -5.64
CA ALA A 170 -28.50 -16.13 -5.06
C ALA A 170 -29.15 -15.14 -4.08
N LEU A 171 -30.37 -14.67 -4.39
CA LEU A 171 -31.13 -13.73 -3.55
C LEU A 171 -31.39 -14.22 -2.11
N LYS A 172 -31.23 -15.51 -1.82
CA LYS A 172 -31.38 -16.05 -0.45
C LYS A 172 -30.19 -15.75 0.46
N TYR A 173 -29.09 -15.25 -0.09
CA TYR A 173 -27.83 -14.97 0.60
C TYR A 173 -27.52 -13.47 0.69
N LEU A 174 -28.41 -12.63 0.17
CA LEU A 174 -28.40 -11.18 0.27
C LEU A 174 -29.41 -10.76 1.34
#